data_AF-A0A3D3ZU62-F1
#
_entry.id   AF-A0A3D3ZU62-F1
#
_cell.length_a   1.000
_cell.length_b   1.000
_cell.length_c   1.000
_cell.angle_alpha   90.00
_cell.angle_beta   90.00
_cell.angle_gamma   90.00
#
_symmetry.space_group_name_H-M   'P 1'
#
loop_
_entity.id
_entity.type
_entity.pdbx_description
1 polymer ?
#
loop_
_entity_poly.entity_id
_entity_poly.type
_entity_poly.pdbx_seq_one_letter_code
_entity_poly.pdbx_strand_id
1 'polypeptide(L)'
;MFQAANLPSSLPVFPLSGALLLPRAPLPLHIFEPRYLVMLDDTLKSSHRLIGMVQPVQSADTSGGLNNVGCAGRVTGFSETDDGRYMITLTGISRFRITDETESFAAYRKCDVSWDGFDRDLGAREHDDGLDRQKFFSLLGRFLETNELQSDWDSLREADDEMLINSLAMLCPFKPEEKQALLEAPSLIARRETLIALFEYAVRGGSGQEVMQ
;
A
#
# COMPACT_ATOMS: atom_id res chain seq x y z
N MET A 1 -3.44 -16.97 -11.03
CA MET A 1 -3.77 -15.54 -11.23
C MET A 1 -5.18 -15.33 -10.69
N PHE A 2 -5.39 -14.32 -9.84
CA PHE A 2 -6.72 -14.01 -9.30
C PHE A 2 -7.59 -13.44 -10.44
N GLN A 3 -8.83 -13.91 -10.60
CA GLN A 3 -9.70 -13.42 -11.68
C GLN A 3 -10.71 -12.41 -11.14
N ALA A 4 -11.20 -11.52 -12.01
CA ALA A 4 -12.23 -10.54 -11.64
C ALA A 4 -13.48 -11.19 -11.03
N ALA A 5 -13.87 -12.39 -11.52
CA ALA A 5 -14.99 -13.16 -10.98
C ALA A 5 -14.81 -13.63 -9.52
N ASN A 6 -13.58 -13.56 -8.97
CA ASN A 6 -13.29 -13.91 -7.59
C ASN A 6 -13.28 -12.69 -6.65
N LEU A 7 -13.47 -11.48 -7.18
CA LEU A 7 -13.51 -10.25 -6.39
C LEU A 7 -14.87 -10.13 -5.68
N PRO A 8 -14.91 -10.09 -4.34
CA PRO A 8 -16.16 -9.96 -3.59
C PRO A 8 -16.68 -8.52 -3.65
N SER A 9 -17.99 -8.34 -3.44
CA SER A 9 -18.60 -7.00 -3.31
C SER A 9 -18.35 -6.34 -1.94
N SER A 10 -17.82 -7.10 -0.97
CA SER A 10 -17.62 -6.66 0.41
C SER A 10 -16.33 -7.25 0.97
N LEU A 11 -15.58 -6.47 1.75
CA LEU A 11 -14.29 -6.86 2.31
C LEU A 11 -14.22 -6.56 3.81
N PRO A 12 -13.58 -7.43 4.61
CA PRO A 12 -13.02 -6.98 5.89
C PRO A 12 -11.93 -5.95 5.61
N VAL A 13 -11.93 -4.84 6.35
CA VAL A 13 -10.98 -3.74 6.17
C VAL A 13 -10.05 -3.64 7.38
N PHE A 14 -8.75 -3.51 7.11
CA PHE A 14 -7.70 -3.22 8.07
C PHE A 14 -7.25 -1.76 7.87
N PRO A 15 -7.67 -0.83 8.77
CA PRO A 15 -7.17 0.53 8.78
C PRO A 15 -5.75 0.58 9.35
N LEU A 16 -4.76 0.98 8.55
CA LEU A 16 -3.37 1.09 8.99
C LEU A 16 -2.71 2.33 8.39
N SER A 17 -2.43 3.32 9.25
CA SER A 17 -1.76 4.56 8.85
C SER A 17 -0.31 4.31 8.45
N GLY A 18 0.13 4.90 7.34
CA GLY A 18 1.51 4.82 6.87
C GLY A 18 1.91 3.48 6.26
N ALA A 19 1.03 2.47 6.26
CA ALA A 19 1.22 1.26 5.48
C ALA A 19 0.58 1.42 4.10
N LEU A 20 1.30 1.02 3.07
CA LEU A 20 0.82 1.01 1.70
C LEU A 20 0.91 -0.42 1.16
N LEU A 21 -0.17 -0.88 0.53
CA LEU A 21 -0.19 -2.12 -0.24
C LEU A 21 -0.48 -1.77 -1.70
N LEU A 22 0.31 -2.31 -2.63
CA LEU A 22 0.09 -2.18 -4.06
C LEU A 22 -0.13 -3.56 -4.70
N PRO A 23 -0.83 -3.64 -5.85
CA PRO A 23 -1.00 -4.89 -6.56
C PRO A 23 0.33 -5.63 -6.76
N ARG A 24 0.30 -6.96 -6.63
CA ARG A 24 1.43 -7.90 -6.80
C ARG A 24 2.56 -7.78 -5.76
N ALA A 25 2.56 -6.73 -4.93
CA ALA A 25 3.57 -6.54 -3.89
C ALA A 25 3.21 -7.29 -2.60
N PRO A 26 4.21 -7.85 -1.87
CA PRO A 26 4.02 -8.41 -0.55
C PRO A 26 4.03 -7.32 0.54
N LEU A 27 3.18 -7.47 1.55
CA LEU A 27 3.16 -6.67 2.77
C LEU A 27 3.10 -7.62 3.99
N PRO A 28 4.20 -7.79 4.74
CA PRO A 28 4.19 -8.51 6.00
C PRO A 28 3.52 -7.68 7.09
N LEU A 29 2.71 -8.32 7.94
CA LEU A 29 2.01 -7.67 9.04
C LEU A 29 2.05 -8.55 10.30
N HIS A 30 2.21 -7.89 11.45
CA HIS A 30 2.05 -8.51 12.76
C HIS A 30 0.63 -8.25 13.26
N ILE A 31 -0.12 -9.31 13.50
CA ILE A 31 -1.51 -9.27 13.96
C ILE A 31 -1.55 -9.75 15.41
N PHE A 32 -1.93 -8.86 16.31
CA PHE A 32 -2.01 -9.15 17.74
C PHE A 32 -3.26 -8.57 18.42
N GLU A 33 -3.89 -7.55 17.83
CA GLU A 33 -5.13 -7.00 18.38
C GLU A 33 -6.30 -7.99 18.21
N PRO A 34 -7.10 -8.27 19.27
CA PRO A 34 -8.16 -9.27 19.24
C PRO A 34 -9.14 -9.13 18.06
N ARG A 35 -9.55 -7.91 17.71
CA ARG A 35 -10.44 -7.66 16.57
C ARG A 35 -9.87 -8.11 15.23
N TYR A 36 -8.55 -7.96 15.03
CA TYR A 36 -7.89 -8.34 13.80
C TYR A 36 -7.54 -9.83 13.77
N LEU A 37 -7.41 -10.47 14.93
CA LEU A 37 -7.38 -11.93 15.03
C LEU A 37 -8.69 -12.53 14.53
N VAL A 38 -9.83 -12.02 15.00
CA VAL A 38 -11.16 -12.45 14.53
C VAL A 38 -11.32 -12.17 13.02
N MET A 39 -10.88 -11.00 12.55
CA MET A 39 -10.89 -10.67 11.12
C MET A 39 -10.08 -11.66 10.28
N LEU A 40 -8.89 -12.03 10.74
CA LEU A 40 -8.02 -12.98 10.05
C LEU A 40 -8.66 -14.37 10.00
N ASP A 41 -9.20 -14.85 11.11
CA ASP A 41 -9.90 -16.15 11.17
C ASP A 41 -11.09 -16.22 10.20
N ASP A 42 -11.92 -15.18 10.16
CA ASP A 42 -13.05 -15.09 9.24
C ASP A 42 -12.58 -15.01 7.78
N THR A 43 -11.50 -14.24 7.53
CA THR A 43 -10.89 -14.14 6.20
C THR A 43 -10.37 -15.49 5.72
N LEU A 44 -9.71 -16.27 6.58
CA LEU A 44 -9.17 -17.58 6.23
C LEU A 44 -10.27 -18.60 5.90
N LYS A 45 -11.46 -18.47 6.50
CA LYS A 45 -12.66 -19.28 6.20
C LYS A 45 -13.34 -18.85 4.89
N SER A 46 -13.14 -17.62 4.43
CA SER A 46 -13.65 -17.15 3.14
C SER A 46 -12.95 -17.83 1.96
N SER A 47 -13.64 -17.95 0.82
CA SER A 47 -13.06 -18.51 -0.42
C SER A 47 -11.99 -17.61 -1.03
N HIS A 48 -12.12 -16.28 -0.87
CA HIS A 48 -11.25 -15.29 -1.49
C HIS A 48 -9.99 -14.99 -0.65
N ARG A 49 -10.10 -15.06 0.68
CA ARG A 49 -9.02 -14.74 1.65
C ARG A 49 -8.41 -13.35 1.45
N LEU A 50 -9.27 -12.37 1.18
CA LEU A 50 -8.88 -10.98 0.92
C LEU A 50 -9.15 -10.11 2.14
N ILE A 51 -8.21 -9.21 2.42
CA ILE A 51 -8.31 -8.14 3.41
C ILE A 51 -8.10 -6.81 2.67
N GLY A 52 -8.98 -5.84 2.89
CA GLY A 52 -8.80 -4.50 2.36
C GLY A 52 -7.86 -3.68 3.23
N MET A 53 -6.67 -3.34 2.74
CA MET A 53 -5.76 -2.40 3.41
C MET A 53 -6.14 -0.98 3.03
N VAL A 54 -6.39 -0.13 4.03
CA VAL A 54 -6.85 1.25 3.82
C VAL A 54 -6.17 2.18 4.82
N GLN A 55 -5.77 3.37 4.37
CA GLN A 55 -5.28 4.39 5.29
C GLN A 55 -6.46 5.12 5.96
N PRO A 56 -6.41 5.37 7.28
CA PRO A 56 -7.39 6.24 7.93
C PRO A 56 -7.23 7.69 7.45
N VAL A 57 -8.32 8.45 7.48
CA VAL A 57 -8.28 9.89 7.20
C VAL A 57 -7.59 10.60 8.36
N GLN A 58 -6.55 11.40 8.07
CA GLN A 58 -5.96 12.31 9.04
C GLN A 58 -6.78 13.60 9.09
N SER A 59 -7.78 13.64 9.96
CA SER A 59 -8.49 14.88 10.29
C SER A 59 -8.73 14.94 11.79
N ALA A 60 -8.52 16.13 12.36
CA ALA A 60 -8.77 16.40 13.78
C ALA A 60 -10.25 16.21 14.15
N ASP A 61 -11.17 16.32 13.18
CA ASP A 61 -12.61 16.34 13.41
C ASP A 61 -13.31 15.01 13.11
N THR A 62 -12.64 14.05 12.45
CA THR A 62 -13.22 12.73 12.15
C THR A 62 -12.42 11.63 12.85
N SER A 63 -12.91 11.20 14.01
CA SER A 63 -12.35 10.06 14.72
C SER A 63 -12.61 8.76 13.94
N GLY A 64 -11.70 8.41 13.02
CA GLY A 64 -11.66 7.09 12.39
C GLY A 64 -12.28 6.98 10.99
N GLY A 65 -12.36 8.06 10.21
CA GLY A 65 -12.70 7.97 8.79
C GLY A 65 -11.71 7.10 8.00
N LEU A 66 -12.14 6.53 6.87
CA LEU A 66 -11.26 5.80 5.93
C LEU A 66 -11.07 6.60 4.66
N ASN A 67 -9.87 6.55 4.09
CA ASN A 67 -9.70 7.01 2.72
C ASN A 67 -10.52 6.14 1.77
N ASN A 68 -11.04 6.76 0.72
CA ASN A 68 -11.96 6.08 -0.20
C ASN A 68 -11.29 4.99 -1.03
N VAL A 69 -9.97 5.05 -1.24
CA VAL A 69 -9.23 4.07 -2.02
C VAL A 69 -8.32 3.25 -1.12
N GLY A 70 -8.43 1.93 -1.27
CA GLY A 70 -7.59 0.94 -0.60
C GLY A 70 -6.99 -0.07 -1.59
N CYS A 71 -6.24 -1.03 -1.07
CA CYS A 71 -5.76 -2.18 -1.85
C CYS A 71 -6.10 -3.49 -1.15
N ALA A 72 -6.74 -4.40 -1.86
CA ALA A 72 -7.07 -5.72 -1.36
C ALA A 72 -5.84 -6.62 -1.43
N GLY A 73 -5.44 -7.16 -0.28
CA GLY A 73 -4.37 -8.13 -0.15
C GLY A 73 -4.92 -9.51 0.11
N ARG A 74 -4.41 -10.53 -0.61
CA ARG A 74 -4.70 -11.92 -0.30
C ARG A 74 -3.73 -12.43 0.75
N VAL A 75 -4.23 -13.13 1.76
CA VAL A 75 -3.38 -13.84 2.73
C VAL A 75 -2.66 -14.98 2.01
N THR A 76 -1.34 -14.84 1.85
CA THR A 76 -0.46 -15.80 1.16
C THR A 76 0.57 -16.45 2.08
N GLY A 77 0.86 -15.82 3.22
CA GLY A 77 1.66 -16.37 4.31
C GLY A 77 0.97 -16.22 5.65
N PHE A 78 1.11 -17.21 6.52
CA PHE A 78 0.54 -17.24 7.86
C PHE A 78 1.40 -18.11 8.77
N SER A 79 1.84 -17.57 9.90
CA SER A 79 2.53 -18.31 10.95
C SER A 79 2.19 -17.75 12.32
N GLU A 80 1.97 -18.63 13.28
CA GLU A 80 1.83 -18.31 14.70
C GLU A 80 3.21 -18.11 15.33
N THR A 81 3.33 -17.13 16.22
CA THR A 81 4.53 -16.90 17.02
C THR A 81 4.33 -17.44 18.45
N ASP A 82 5.43 -17.75 19.14
CA ASP A 82 5.40 -18.36 20.48
C ASP A 82 4.69 -17.51 21.56
N ASP A 83 4.47 -16.22 21.28
CA ASP A 83 3.76 -15.28 22.17
C ASP A 83 2.28 -15.07 21.80
N GLY A 84 1.72 -15.93 20.93
CA GLY A 84 0.31 -15.91 20.55
C GLY A 84 -0.06 -14.79 19.56
N ARG A 85 0.92 -14.25 18.83
CA ARG A 85 0.68 -13.31 17.73
C ARG A 85 0.73 -14.07 16.39
N TYR A 86 0.18 -13.46 15.35
CA TYR A 86 0.34 -13.97 14.00
C TYR A 86 1.21 -13.05 13.17
N MET A 87 2.14 -13.65 12.44
CA MET A 87 2.74 -13.02 11.27
C MET A 87 1.94 -13.46 10.05
N ILE A 88 1.45 -12.49 9.28
CA ILE A 88 0.84 -12.76 7.98
C ILE A 88 1.60 -12.05 6.87
N THR A 89 1.50 -12.58 5.67
CA THR A 89 1.89 -11.87 4.45
C THR A 89 0.66 -11.68 3.59
N LEU A 90 0.38 -10.42 3.27
CA LEU A 90 -0.60 -10.06 2.24
C LEU A 90 0.12 -9.88 0.91
N THR A 91 -0.39 -10.49 -0.15
CA THR A 91 0.01 -10.14 -1.52
C THR A 91 -1.08 -9.32 -2.17
N GLY A 92 -0.75 -8.11 -2.61
CA GLY A 92 -1.71 -7.21 -3.24
C GLY A 92 -2.36 -7.81 -4.48
N ILE A 93 -3.67 -7.66 -4.61
CA ILE A 93 -4.46 -8.18 -5.72
C ILE A 93 -4.95 -7.04 -6.60
N SER A 94 -5.72 -6.12 -6.04
CA SER A 94 -6.30 -4.99 -6.76
C SER A 94 -6.63 -3.87 -5.81
N ARG A 95 -6.51 -2.64 -6.30
CA ARG A 95 -7.12 -1.49 -5.64
C ARG A 95 -8.63 -1.58 -5.73
N PHE A 96 -9.29 -0.91 -4.80
CA PHE A 96 -10.74 -0.83 -4.69
C PHE A 96 -11.14 0.53 -4.14
N ARG A 97 -12.40 0.89 -4.35
CA ARG A 97 -13.04 2.05 -3.76
C ARG A 97 -14.06 1.60 -2.72
N ILE A 98 -14.00 2.16 -1.51
CA ILE A 98 -15.06 2.01 -0.52
C ILE A 98 -16.29 2.75 -1.05
N THR A 99 -17.41 2.03 -1.09
CA THR A 99 -18.71 2.58 -1.46
C THR A 99 -19.59 2.82 -0.25
N ASP A 100 -19.51 1.92 0.74
CA ASP A 100 -20.20 2.07 2.02
C ASP A 100 -19.47 1.29 3.11
N GLU A 101 -19.69 1.67 4.38
CA GLU A 101 -19.29 0.88 5.53
C GLU A 101 -20.48 0.07 6.04
N THR A 102 -20.37 -1.24 5.97
CA THR A 102 -21.44 -2.14 6.37
C THR A 102 -21.53 -2.19 7.90
N GLU A 103 -22.67 -1.76 8.44
CA GLU A 103 -22.98 -2.02 9.85
C GLU A 103 -23.02 -3.53 10.09
N SER A 104 -22.16 -4.01 11.00
CA SER A 104 -22.09 -5.42 11.34
C SER A 104 -21.74 -5.61 12.81
N PHE A 105 -22.10 -6.79 13.34
CA PHE A 105 -21.72 -7.19 14.69
C PHE A 105 -20.26 -7.69 14.79
N ALA A 106 -19.50 -7.64 13.70
CA ALA A 106 -18.11 -8.04 13.69
C ALA A 106 -17.26 -7.05 14.52
N ALA A 107 -16.20 -7.56 15.15
CA ALA A 107 -15.27 -6.73 15.92
C ALA A 107 -14.37 -5.83 15.04
N TYR A 108 -14.42 -6.01 13.73
CA TYR A 108 -13.63 -5.32 12.72
C TYR A 108 -14.56 -4.63 11.69
N ARG A 109 -14.01 -3.66 10.97
CA ARG A 109 -14.75 -2.90 9.96
C ARG A 109 -14.94 -3.73 8.71
N LYS A 110 -16.12 -3.63 8.11
CA LYS A 110 -16.44 -4.27 6.84
C LYS A 110 -16.99 -3.22 5.89
N CYS A 111 -16.54 -3.22 4.65
CA CYS A 111 -16.94 -2.23 3.68
C CYS A 111 -17.42 -2.91 2.41
N ASP A 112 -18.47 -2.35 1.81
CA ASP A 112 -18.84 -2.66 0.44
C ASP A 112 -17.95 -1.87 -0.50
N VAL A 113 -17.47 -2.53 -1.56
CA VAL A 113 -16.40 -2.03 -2.41
C VAL A 113 -16.74 -2.13 -3.88
N SER A 114 -16.25 -1.16 -4.64
CA SER A 114 -16.22 -1.20 -6.11
C SER A 114 -14.79 -1.39 -6.60
N TRP A 115 -14.66 -2.19 -7.65
CA TRP A 115 -13.39 -2.46 -8.34
C TRP A 115 -13.25 -1.60 -9.62
N ASP A 116 -14.25 -0.77 -9.90
CA ASP A 116 -14.33 0.00 -11.14
C ASP A 116 -13.19 1.01 -11.25
N GLY A 117 -12.54 1.05 -12.42
CA GLY A 117 -11.41 1.91 -12.70
C GLY A 117 -10.05 1.34 -12.24
N PHE A 118 -10.03 0.13 -11.69
CA PHE A 118 -8.81 -0.58 -11.28
C PHE A 118 -8.54 -1.85 -12.11
N ASP A 119 -9.15 -1.97 -13.29
CA ASP A 119 -9.04 -3.15 -14.17
C ASP A 119 -7.59 -3.51 -14.53
N ARG A 120 -6.69 -2.51 -14.58
CA ARG A 120 -5.27 -2.67 -14.87
C ARG A 120 -4.53 -3.49 -13.81
N ASP A 121 -5.02 -3.47 -12.57
CA ASP A 121 -4.37 -4.13 -11.43
C ASP A 121 -4.40 -5.67 -11.56
N LEU A 122 -5.44 -6.20 -12.21
CA LEU A 122 -5.55 -7.62 -12.55
C LEU A 122 -4.89 -7.99 -13.89
N GLY A 123 -4.42 -7.00 -14.64
CA GLY A 123 -3.80 -7.17 -15.95
C GLY A 123 -2.40 -7.78 -15.91
N ALA A 124 -1.68 -7.66 -17.02
CA ALA A 124 -0.25 -7.93 -17.06
C ALA A 124 0.53 -6.88 -16.25
N ARG A 125 1.79 -7.20 -15.91
CA ARG A 125 2.68 -6.19 -15.35
C ARG A 125 2.83 -5.02 -16.30
N GLU A 126 2.84 -3.82 -15.75
CA GLU A 126 3.03 -2.58 -16.48
C GLU A 126 4.53 -2.36 -16.76
N HIS A 127 4.82 -1.67 -17.86
CA HIS A 127 6.15 -1.22 -18.21
C HIS A 127 6.12 0.30 -18.40
N ASP A 128 7.22 0.98 -18.09
CA ASP A 128 7.34 2.43 -18.25
C ASP A 128 8.50 2.75 -19.20
N ASP A 129 8.19 2.79 -20.50
CA ASP A 129 9.15 3.14 -21.56
C ASP A 129 9.77 4.54 -21.36
N GLY A 130 9.13 5.40 -20.55
CA GLY A 130 9.59 6.75 -20.25
C GLY A 130 10.52 6.86 -19.04
N LEU A 131 10.80 5.74 -18.34
CA LEU A 131 11.67 5.75 -17.17
C LEU A 131 13.15 5.89 -17.56
N ASP A 132 13.67 7.11 -17.43
CA ASP A 132 15.12 7.37 -17.44
C ASP A 132 15.74 6.85 -16.12
N ARG A 133 16.12 5.56 -16.11
CA ARG A 133 16.66 4.88 -14.91
C ARG A 133 17.90 5.61 -14.38
N GLN A 134 18.79 6.11 -15.23
CA GLN A 134 20.01 6.80 -14.77
C GLN A 134 19.67 8.04 -13.93
N LYS A 135 18.77 8.91 -14.43
CA LYS A 135 18.33 10.09 -13.66
C LYS A 135 17.53 9.71 -12.43
N PHE A 136 16.65 8.71 -12.54
CA PHE A 136 15.85 8.24 -11.43
C PHE A 136 16.72 7.71 -10.27
N PHE A 137 17.71 6.86 -10.56
CA PHE A 137 18.64 6.34 -9.56
C PHE A 137 19.52 7.43 -8.95
N SER A 138 19.93 8.44 -9.73
CA SER A 138 20.67 9.59 -9.19
C SER A 138 19.83 10.40 -8.19
N LEU A 139 18.56 10.65 -8.48
CA LEU A 139 17.64 11.34 -7.57
C LEU A 139 17.34 10.48 -6.33
N LEU A 140 17.07 9.19 -6.52
CA LEU A 140 16.86 8.24 -5.43
C LEU A 140 18.07 8.19 -4.49
N GLY A 141 19.30 8.18 -5.01
CA GLY A 141 20.52 8.21 -4.20
C GLY A 141 20.56 9.40 -3.25
N ARG A 142 20.30 10.60 -3.78
CA ARG A 142 20.23 11.82 -2.97
C ARG A 142 19.11 11.76 -1.92
N PHE A 143 17.95 11.21 -2.29
CA PHE A 143 16.84 11.03 -1.35
C PHE A 143 17.21 10.08 -0.21
N LEU A 144 17.80 8.93 -0.50
CA LEU A 144 18.20 7.95 0.50
C LEU A 144 19.28 8.51 1.42
N GLU A 145 20.27 9.23 0.87
CA GLU A 145 21.29 9.95 1.66
C GLU A 145 20.65 10.97 2.60
N THR A 146 19.70 11.78 2.12
CA THR A 146 18.98 12.80 2.92
C THR A 146 18.19 12.17 4.08
N ASN A 147 17.70 10.95 3.90
CA ASN A 147 16.90 10.23 4.90
C ASN A 147 17.71 9.19 5.70
N GLU A 148 19.05 9.17 5.55
CA GLU A 148 19.95 8.21 6.21
C GLU A 148 19.57 6.73 5.96
N LEU A 149 19.01 6.45 4.78
CA LEU A 149 18.55 5.12 4.40
C LEU A 149 19.63 4.34 3.66
N GLN A 150 19.76 3.07 4.00
CA GLN A 150 20.55 2.10 3.23
C GLN A 150 19.68 1.41 2.20
N SER A 151 20.27 0.99 1.09
CA SER A 151 19.58 0.22 0.06
C SER A 151 20.52 -0.74 -0.63
N ASP A 152 19.96 -1.89 -1.02
CA ASP A 152 20.61 -2.81 -1.93
C ASP A 152 20.44 -2.30 -3.36
N TRP A 153 21.43 -1.55 -3.82
CA TRP A 153 21.42 -0.93 -5.15
C TRP A 153 21.43 -1.95 -6.28
N ASP A 154 22.03 -3.13 -6.08
CA ASP A 154 22.14 -4.13 -7.13
C ASP A 154 20.77 -4.76 -7.37
N SER A 155 20.08 -5.17 -6.29
CA SER A 155 18.69 -5.64 -6.35
C SER A 155 17.74 -4.62 -6.99
N LEU A 156 17.87 -3.32 -6.65
CA LEU A 156 17.02 -2.28 -7.25
C LEU A 156 17.28 -2.10 -8.75
N ARG A 157 18.53 -2.20 -9.20
CA ARG A 157 18.88 -2.02 -10.63
C ARG A 157 18.35 -3.17 -11.48
N GLU A 158 18.33 -4.39 -10.95
CA GLU A 158 17.82 -5.58 -11.64
C GLU A 158 16.29 -5.68 -11.67
N ALA A 159 15.59 -4.99 -10.77
CA ALA A 159 14.14 -5.00 -10.71
C ALA A 159 13.48 -4.40 -11.96
N ASP A 160 12.40 -5.05 -12.43
CA ASP A 160 11.50 -4.48 -13.45
C ASP A 160 10.85 -3.17 -12.95
N ASP A 161 10.37 -2.34 -13.88
CA ASP A 161 9.94 -0.97 -13.54
C ASP A 161 8.77 -0.95 -12.55
N GLU A 162 7.80 -1.84 -12.72
CA GLU A 162 6.66 -1.92 -11.81
C GLU A 162 7.10 -2.33 -10.41
N MET A 163 7.93 -3.36 -10.29
CA MET A 163 8.47 -3.80 -9.01
C MET A 163 9.28 -2.68 -8.35
N LEU A 164 10.17 -2.02 -9.09
CA LEU A 164 10.98 -0.92 -8.59
C LEU A 164 10.11 0.22 -8.03
N ILE A 165 9.17 0.72 -8.83
CA ILE A 165 8.32 1.85 -8.46
C ILE A 165 7.41 1.49 -7.28
N ASN A 166 6.77 0.31 -7.31
CA ASN A 166 5.85 -0.10 -6.25
C ASN A 166 6.59 -0.37 -4.93
N SER A 167 7.76 -1.01 -4.97
CA SER A 167 8.57 -1.25 -3.77
C SER A 167 9.05 0.06 -3.14
N LEU A 168 9.52 1.02 -3.93
CA LEU A 168 9.93 2.33 -3.41
C LEU A 168 8.74 3.10 -2.81
N ALA A 169 7.57 3.07 -3.46
CA ALA A 169 6.35 3.68 -2.91
C ALA A 169 5.96 3.10 -1.55
N MET A 170 6.13 1.78 -1.36
CA MET A 170 5.75 1.10 -0.11
C MET A 170 6.80 1.29 1.01
N LEU A 171 8.09 1.19 0.67
CA LEU A 171 9.20 1.10 1.62
C LEU A 171 9.77 2.46 2.02
N CYS A 172 9.74 3.46 1.14
CA CYS A 172 10.25 4.79 1.49
C CYS A 172 9.41 5.43 2.62
N PRO A 173 10.04 6.23 3.50
CA PRO A 173 9.40 6.81 4.69
C PRO A 173 8.54 8.02 4.35
N PHE A 174 7.59 7.84 3.43
CA PHE A 174 6.61 8.87 3.07
C PHE A 174 5.54 9.03 4.13
N LYS A 175 5.01 10.25 4.23
CA LYS A 175 3.86 10.56 5.08
C LYS A 175 2.61 9.82 4.59
N PRO A 176 1.61 9.57 5.46
CA PRO A 176 0.38 8.88 5.07
C PRO A 176 -0.32 9.49 3.85
N GLU A 177 -0.38 10.82 3.74
CA GLU A 177 -1.00 11.52 2.62
C GLU A 177 -0.26 11.28 1.29
N GLU A 178 1.08 11.25 1.36
CA GLU A 178 1.95 10.97 0.22
C GLU A 178 1.80 9.51 -0.24
N LYS A 179 1.72 8.56 0.73
CA LYS A 179 1.41 7.15 0.43
C LYS A 179 0.02 6.99 -0.17
N GLN A 180 -0.95 7.79 0.25
CA GLN A 180 -2.30 7.77 -0.32
C GLN A 180 -2.27 8.28 -1.76
N ALA A 181 -1.53 9.36 -2.06
CA ALA A 181 -1.36 9.84 -3.42
C ALA A 181 -0.71 8.79 -4.34
N LEU A 182 0.29 8.05 -3.84
CA LEU A 182 0.94 6.95 -4.57
C LEU A 182 0.00 5.76 -4.84
N LEU A 183 -0.90 5.45 -3.90
CA LEU A 183 -1.94 4.43 -4.06
C LEU A 183 -2.94 4.81 -5.15
N GLU A 184 -3.38 6.07 -5.12
CA GLU A 184 -4.42 6.61 -6.00
C GLU A 184 -3.93 6.95 -7.42
N ALA A 185 -2.61 6.97 -7.64
CA ALA A 185 -2.03 7.20 -8.95
C ALA A 185 -2.60 6.21 -10.01
N PRO A 186 -3.21 6.69 -11.11
CA PRO A 186 -4.03 5.86 -12.01
C PRO A 186 -3.23 4.87 -12.86
N SER A 187 -1.91 5.01 -12.94
CA SER A 187 -1.01 4.15 -13.71
C SER A 187 0.38 4.11 -13.08
N LEU A 188 1.20 3.14 -13.49
CA LEU A 188 2.61 3.09 -13.15
C LEU A 188 3.35 4.41 -13.46
N ILE A 189 3.10 5.00 -14.63
CA ILE A 189 3.74 6.25 -15.08
C ILE A 189 3.38 7.40 -14.15
N ALA A 190 2.09 7.57 -13.84
CA ALA A 190 1.65 8.61 -12.91
C ALA A 190 2.26 8.39 -11.52
N ARG A 191 2.37 7.14 -11.06
CA ARG A 191 2.99 6.81 -9.77
C ARG A 191 4.48 7.14 -9.76
N ARG A 192 5.21 6.86 -10.85
CA ARG A 192 6.61 7.26 -11.03
C ARG A 192 6.76 8.78 -10.92
N GLU A 193 5.91 9.54 -11.59
CA GLU A 193 5.95 11.00 -11.56
C GLU A 193 5.69 11.55 -10.16
N THR A 194 4.72 10.98 -9.44
CA THR A 194 4.49 11.29 -8.02
C THR A 194 5.71 10.97 -7.17
N LEU A 195 6.34 9.79 -7.33
CA LEU A 195 7.57 9.45 -6.60
C LEU A 195 8.70 10.44 -6.86
N ILE A 196 8.93 10.80 -8.13
CA ILE A 196 9.96 11.78 -8.50
C ILE A 196 9.68 13.12 -7.82
N ALA A 197 8.44 13.60 -7.84
CA ALA A 197 8.07 14.84 -7.18
C ALA A 197 8.32 14.79 -5.66
N LEU A 198 7.99 13.68 -5.00
CA LEU A 198 8.25 13.47 -3.57
C LEU A 198 9.75 13.43 -3.25
N PHE A 199 10.55 12.74 -4.06
CA PHE A 199 12.01 12.72 -3.90
C PHE A 199 12.61 14.12 -4.09
N GLU A 200 12.19 14.85 -5.12
CA GLU A 200 12.65 16.23 -5.34
C GLU A 200 12.29 17.14 -4.17
N TYR A 201 11.05 17.03 -3.66
CA TYR A 201 10.59 17.81 -2.52
C TYR A 201 11.44 17.54 -1.28
N ALA A 202 11.65 16.27 -0.93
CA ALA A 202 12.46 15.89 0.23
C ALA A 202 13.91 16.35 0.11
N VAL A 203 14.52 16.19 -1.07
CA VAL A 203 15.92 16.62 -1.32
C VAL A 203 16.07 18.15 -1.28
N ARG A 204 15.06 18.91 -1.71
CA ARG A 204 15.06 20.38 -1.59
C ARG A 204 14.78 20.84 -0.15
N GLY A 205 13.86 20.17 0.54
CA GLY A 205 13.47 20.45 1.93
C GLY A 205 14.61 20.24 2.93
N GLY A 206 15.54 19.31 2.65
CA GLY A 206 16.75 19.12 3.45
C GLY A 206 17.73 20.32 3.48
N SER A 207 17.51 21.34 2.66
CA SER A 207 18.32 22.58 2.64
C SER A 207 17.69 23.78 3.38
N GLY A 208 16.52 23.59 3.99
CA GLY A 208 15.83 24.63 4.75
C GLY A 208 15.39 24.12 6.11
N GLN A 209 16.28 24.24 7.12
CA GLN A 209 15.76 24.51 8.46
C GLN A 209 14.83 25.72 8.32
N GLU A 210 13.54 25.51 8.48
CA GLU A 210 12.62 26.58 8.84
C GLU A 210 13.12 27.14 10.18
N VAL A 211 13.96 28.17 10.09
CA VAL A 211 14.14 29.13 11.18
C VAL A 211 12.79 29.83 11.31
N MET A 212 11.93 29.22 12.12
CA MET A 212 10.73 29.87 12.62
C MET A 212 11.20 31.06 13.46
N GLN A 213 11.11 32.27 12.90
CA GLN A 213 11.15 33.52 13.68
C GLN A 213 9.78 33.80 14.28
#